data_AF-A0A5E9FZ08-F1
#
_entry.id   AF-A0A5E9FZ08-F1
#
_cell.length_a   1.000
_cell.length_b   1.000
_cell.length_c   1.000
_cell.angle_alpha   90.00
_cell.angle_beta   90.00
_cell.angle_gamma   90.00
#
_symmetry.space_group_name_H-M   'P 1'
#
loop_
_entity.id
_entity.type
_entity.pdbx_description
1 polymer ?
#
loop_
_entity_poly.entity_id
_entity_poly.type
_entity_poly.pdbx_seq_one_letter_code
_entity_poly.pdbx_strand_id
1 'polypeptide(L)'
;MRPSSRPRSFPRRTFRDALTGNFAPLRAFAFLFLVDMMLRLFVSARYTPSLLLGGLVVRRQHPEWVGADQKKLAWQLGLGMAFTSCMVMGFFGVSGTVTLMLCGICLSILFLETAFGICVGCSLYRIFATKKPELCPGDTCNYVPPTRADKLRQALTAQLNLPDDSTPPAQPSR
;
A
#
# COMPACT_ATOMS: atom_id res chain seq x y z
N MET A 1 -2.13 53.77 28.54
CA MET A 1 -2.32 52.31 28.77
C MET A 1 -2.66 51.62 27.46
N ARG A 2 -1.76 50.79 26.91
CA ARG A 2 -2.02 49.87 25.79
C ARG A 2 -1.53 48.48 26.22
N PRO A 3 -2.37 47.43 26.21
CA PRO A 3 -1.87 46.09 26.39
C PRO A 3 -1.40 45.52 25.05
N SER A 4 -0.17 45.02 25.13
CA SER A 4 0.58 44.16 24.22
C SER A 4 -0.25 43.14 23.44
N SER A 5 -0.26 43.26 22.11
CA SER A 5 -0.58 42.16 21.20
C SER A 5 0.72 41.39 20.89
N ARG A 6 0.92 40.22 21.51
CA ARG A 6 2.00 39.29 21.13
C ARG A 6 1.66 38.62 19.80
N PRO A 7 2.49 38.70 18.75
CA PRO A 7 2.32 37.84 17.58
C PRO A 7 2.71 36.41 17.97
N ARG A 8 1.80 35.46 17.72
CA ARG A 8 2.05 34.02 17.89
C ARG A 8 3.17 33.61 16.95
N SER A 9 4.33 33.29 17.51
CA SER A 9 5.45 32.66 16.81
C SER A 9 5.10 31.21 16.49
N PHE A 10 4.36 31.01 15.40
CA PHE A 10 4.26 29.71 14.72
C PHE A 10 5.67 29.31 14.24
N PRO A 11 6.10 28.05 14.40
CA PRO A 11 7.52 27.71 14.43
C PRO A 11 8.12 27.75 13.02
N ARG A 12 8.80 28.85 12.70
CA ARG A 12 9.69 29.01 11.54
C ARG A 12 10.89 28.03 11.51
N ARG A 13 11.07 27.18 12.52
CA ARG A 13 12.24 26.28 12.62
C ARG A 13 12.16 25.08 11.68
N THR A 14 10.98 24.50 11.48
CA THR A 14 10.81 23.26 10.70
C THR A 14 11.13 23.43 9.20
N PHE A 15 10.87 24.60 8.62
CA PHE A 15 11.11 24.81 7.19
C PHE A 15 12.58 25.09 6.85
N ARG A 16 13.36 25.64 7.80
CA ARG A 16 14.78 25.94 7.61
C ARG A 16 15.67 24.70 7.77
N ASP A 17 15.23 23.73 8.57
CA ASP A 17 15.94 22.46 8.76
C ASP A 17 15.88 21.57 7.50
N ALA A 18 14.87 21.77 6.65
CA ALA A 18 14.73 21.05 5.37
C ALA A 18 15.75 21.47 4.29
N LEU A 19 16.40 22.65 4.43
CA LEU A 19 17.41 23.15 3.48
C LEU A 19 18.85 23.09 4.01
N THR A 20 19.07 22.70 5.28
CA THR A 20 20.38 22.86 5.97
C THR A 20 21.27 21.62 5.99
N GLY A 21 20.97 20.58 5.20
CA GLY A 21 21.84 19.38 5.13
C GLY A 21 21.83 18.52 6.40
N ASN A 22 20.83 18.71 7.28
CA ASN A 22 20.66 17.89 8.48
C ASN A 22 19.89 16.61 8.15
N PHE A 23 20.60 15.51 7.89
CA PHE A 23 20.02 14.20 7.61
C PHE A 23 19.66 13.38 8.86
N ALA A 24 19.80 13.94 10.06
CA ALA A 24 19.44 13.26 11.31
C ALA A 24 17.98 12.76 11.37
N PRO A 25 16.95 13.55 11.02
CA PRO A 25 15.56 13.04 11.03
C PRO A 25 15.33 11.92 10.01
N LEU A 26 15.98 12.01 8.84
CA LEU A 26 15.88 10.98 7.80
C LEU A 26 16.52 9.66 8.27
N ARG A 27 17.70 9.72 8.90
CA ARG A 27 18.38 8.57 9.51
C ARG A 27 17.56 7.94 10.63
N ALA A 28 16.97 8.76 11.50
CA ALA A 28 16.13 8.28 12.59
C ALA A 28 14.89 7.55 12.05
N PHE A 29 14.21 8.12 11.06
CA PHE A 29 13.08 7.46 10.40
C PHE A 29 13.48 6.15 9.71
N ALA A 30 14.58 6.15 8.95
CA ALA A 30 15.07 4.95 8.28
C ALA A 30 15.40 3.82 9.28
N PHE A 31 16.03 4.15 10.41
CA PHE A 31 16.32 3.18 11.47
C PHE A 31 15.05 2.62 12.11
N LEU A 32 14.09 3.48 12.47
CA LEU A 32 12.80 3.04 13.02
C LEU A 32 12.02 2.16 12.04
N PHE A 33 12.02 2.51 10.75
CA PHE A 33 11.38 1.73 9.70
C PHE A 33 12.06 0.37 9.51
N LEU A 34 13.40 0.33 9.54
CA LEU A 34 14.17 -0.91 9.48
C LEU A 34 13.81 -1.83 10.65
N VAL A 35 13.76 -1.31 11.87
CA VAL A 35 13.37 -2.07 13.07
C VAL A 35 11.92 -2.57 12.97
N ASP A 36 10.99 -1.75 12.49
CA ASP A 36 9.60 -2.17 12.26
C ASP A 36 9.50 -3.33 11.25
N MET A 37 10.22 -3.26 10.13
CA MET A 37 10.28 -4.37 9.15
C MET A 37 10.93 -5.63 9.74
N MET A 38 11.96 -5.47 10.59
CA MET A 38 12.59 -6.62 11.26
C MET A 38 11.63 -7.33 12.20
N LEU A 39 10.87 -6.58 13.00
CA LEU A 39 9.85 -7.13 13.88
C LEU A 39 8.75 -7.85 13.09
N ARG A 40 8.37 -7.34 11.91
CA ARG A 40 7.38 -7.97 11.01
C ARG A 40 7.82 -9.34 10.52
N LEU A 41 9.09 -9.47 10.18
CA LEU A 41 9.62 -10.70 9.58
C LEU A 41 10.01 -11.75 10.64
N PHE A 42 10.65 -11.34 11.74
CA PHE A 42 11.24 -12.29 12.70
C PHE A 42 10.37 -12.60 13.92
N VAL A 43 9.58 -11.65 14.42
CA VAL A 43 8.79 -11.85 15.65
C VAL A 43 7.37 -12.24 15.32
N SER A 44 6.60 -11.30 14.75
CA SER A 44 5.32 -11.55 14.09
C SER A 44 4.70 -10.24 13.62
N ALA A 45 3.90 -10.33 12.57
CA ALA A 45 3.08 -9.22 12.08
C ALA A 45 2.16 -8.62 13.17
N ARG A 46 1.72 -9.43 14.14
CA ARG A 46 0.77 -9.03 15.19
C ARG A 46 1.32 -7.98 16.16
N TYR A 47 2.63 -7.99 16.41
CA TYR A 47 3.26 -7.07 17.37
C TYR A 47 3.90 -5.85 16.73
N THR A 48 3.80 -5.69 15.41
CA THR A 48 4.44 -4.56 14.75
C THR A 48 3.64 -3.28 14.94
N PRO A 49 4.29 -2.21 15.44
CA PRO A 49 3.58 -1.00 15.86
C PRO A 49 2.80 -0.37 14.72
N SER A 50 3.37 -0.40 13.51
CA SER A 50 2.72 0.06 12.29
C SER A 50 1.43 -0.70 11.94
N LEU A 51 1.40 -2.03 12.12
CA LEU A 51 0.23 -2.87 11.84
C LEU A 51 -0.82 -2.74 12.93
N LEU A 52 -0.39 -2.55 14.19
CA LEU A 52 -1.28 -2.29 15.31
C LEU A 52 -2.00 -0.94 15.15
N LEU A 53 -1.27 0.10 14.72
CA LEU A 53 -1.82 1.42 14.41
C LEU A 53 -2.75 1.36 13.20
N GLY A 54 -2.32 0.70 12.10
CA GLY A 54 -3.17 0.51 10.92
C GLY A 54 -4.46 -0.21 11.27
N GLY A 55 -4.35 -1.32 12.02
CA GLY A 55 -5.48 -2.07 12.53
C GLY A 55 -6.41 -1.24 13.40
N LEU A 56 -5.88 -0.34 14.26
CA LEU A 56 -6.67 0.61 15.06
C LEU A 56 -7.45 1.61 14.20
N VAL A 57 -6.84 2.12 13.14
CA VAL A 57 -7.48 3.08 12.22
C VAL A 57 -8.60 2.44 11.41
N VAL A 58 -8.40 1.20 10.93
CA VAL A 58 -9.37 0.51 10.04
C VAL A 58 -10.31 -0.46 10.77
N ARG A 59 -10.44 -0.41 12.10
CA ARG A 59 -11.26 -1.38 12.89
C ARG A 59 -12.71 -1.51 12.47
N ARG A 60 -13.26 -0.52 11.75
CA ARG A 60 -14.66 -0.52 11.27
C ARG A 60 -14.82 -1.08 9.85
N GLN A 61 -13.75 -1.49 9.18
CA GLN A 61 -13.80 -2.08 7.84
C GLN A 61 -13.84 -3.60 7.92
N HIS A 62 -14.50 -4.26 6.95
CA HIS A 62 -14.43 -5.72 6.82
C HIS A 62 -13.00 -6.14 6.44
N PRO A 63 -12.34 -7.03 7.21
CA PRO A 63 -11.00 -7.46 6.90
C PRO A 63 -11.01 -8.40 5.69
N GLU A 64 -10.27 -8.04 4.64
CA GLU A 64 -9.91 -8.94 3.56
C GLU A 64 -8.57 -9.63 3.91
N TRP A 65 -8.60 -10.95 4.07
CA TRP A 65 -7.40 -11.72 4.37
C TRP A 65 -6.73 -12.14 3.08
N VAL A 66 -5.45 -11.76 2.94
CA VAL A 66 -4.60 -12.13 1.81
C VAL A 66 -3.56 -13.16 2.23
N GLY A 67 -3.08 -13.95 1.27
CA GLY A 67 -2.09 -15.01 1.50
C GLY A 67 -0.85 -14.52 2.25
N ALA A 68 -0.54 -15.16 3.39
CA ALA A 68 0.55 -14.72 4.26
C ALA A 68 1.94 -14.84 3.61
N ASP A 69 2.15 -15.85 2.75
CA ASP A 69 3.48 -16.15 2.21
C ASP A 69 3.92 -15.17 1.12
N GLN A 70 2.98 -14.69 0.29
CA GLN A 70 3.27 -13.65 -0.70
C GLN A 70 3.70 -12.34 -0.01
N LYS A 71 3.05 -12.02 1.12
CA LYS A 71 3.32 -10.81 1.89
C LYS A 71 4.67 -10.86 2.61
N LYS A 72 5.09 -12.04 3.08
CA LYS A 72 6.42 -12.23 3.66
C LYS A 72 7.54 -11.98 2.64
N LEU A 73 7.38 -12.43 1.38
CA LEU A 73 8.37 -12.11 0.33
C LEU A 73 8.46 -10.61 0.07
N ALA A 74 7.32 -9.92 0.01
CA ALA A 74 7.30 -8.45 -0.14
C ALA A 74 8.05 -7.77 1.02
N TRP A 75 7.84 -8.22 2.27
CA TRP A 75 8.56 -7.71 3.43
C TRP A 75 10.06 -7.99 3.39
N GLN A 76 10.48 -9.17 2.92
CA GLN A 76 11.90 -9.49 2.73
C GLN A 76 12.57 -8.58 1.70
N LEU A 77 11.88 -8.31 0.58
CA LEU A 77 12.38 -7.39 -0.46
C LEU A 77 12.52 -5.96 0.09
N GLY A 78 11.51 -5.47 0.80
CA GLY A 78 11.53 -4.13 1.42
C GLY A 78 12.62 -4.01 2.48
N LEU A 79 12.80 -5.03 3.31
CA LEU A 79 13.89 -5.12 4.28
C LEU A 79 15.26 -5.13 3.59
N GLY A 80 15.45 -5.89 2.52
CA GLY A 80 16.71 -5.96 1.78
C GLY A 80 17.11 -4.59 1.22
N MET A 81 16.15 -3.85 0.64
CA MET A 81 16.38 -2.50 0.14
C MET A 81 16.67 -1.50 1.28
N ALA A 82 15.94 -1.56 2.39
CA ALA A 82 16.15 -0.70 3.55
C ALA A 82 17.51 -0.96 4.22
N PHE A 83 17.89 -2.24 4.37
CA PHE A 83 19.18 -2.64 4.92
C PHE A 83 20.32 -2.16 4.03
N THR A 84 20.19 -2.34 2.71
CA THR A 84 21.18 -1.84 1.74
C THR A 84 21.34 -0.32 1.86
N SER A 85 20.24 0.42 1.95
CA SER A 85 20.26 1.88 2.12
C SER A 85 20.96 2.31 3.42
N CYS A 86 20.71 1.59 4.52
CA CYS A 86 21.33 1.84 5.80
C CYS A 86 22.84 1.51 5.79
N MET A 87 23.24 0.43 5.11
CA MET A 87 24.65 0.05 4.94
C MET A 87 25.42 1.04 4.08
N VAL A 88 24.83 1.52 2.97
CA VAL A 88 25.44 2.51 2.08
C VAL A 88 25.71 3.83 2.84
N MET A 89 24.76 4.26 3.67
CA MET A 89 24.90 5.52 4.43
C MET A 89 25.79 5.37 5.67
N GLY A 90 25.71 4.22 6.36
CA GLY A 90 26.40 3.98 7.62
C GLY A 90 27.84 3.50 7.46
N PHE A 91 28.09 2.58 6.53
CA PHE A 91 29.39 1.91 6.37
C PHE A 91 30.25 2.53 5.26
N PHE A 92 29.64 2.84 4.10
CA PHE A 92 30.38 3.35 2.94
C PHE A 92 30.52 4.88 2.91
N GLY A 93 29.89 5.62 3.83
CA GLY A 93 30.00 7.08 3.91
C GLY A 93 29.56 7.81 2.64
N VAL A 94 28.66 7.23 1.85
CA VAL A 94 28.26 7.74 0.53
C VAL A 94 27.46 9.04 0.66
N SER A 95 27.53 9.89 -0.36
CA SER A 95 26.87 11.19 -0.41
C SER A 95 25.37 11.11 -0.09
N GLY A 96 24.88 12.08 0.69
CA GLY A 96 23.48 12.13 1.15
C GLY A 96 22.46 12.11 0.00
N THR A 97 22.83 12.61 -1.17
CA THR A 97 22.00 12.62 -2.39
C THR A 97 21.67 11.21 -2.89
N VAL A 98 22.67 10.32 -2.96
CA VAL A 98 22.46 8.94 -3.44
C VAL A 98 21.56 8.18 -2.48
N THR A 99 21.78 8.37 -1.18
CA THR A 99 20.92 7.77 -0.14
C THR A 99 19.49 8.28 -0.24
N LEU A 100 19.29 9.58 -0.48
CA LEU A 100 17.97 10.18 -0.67
C LEU A 100 17.25 9.61 -1.89
N MET A 101 17.95 9.45 -3.03
CA MET A 101 17.38 8.84 -4.23
C MET A 101 16.97 7.38 -3.98
N LEU A 102 17.83 6.59 -3.32
CA LEU A 102 17.54 5.19 -3.01
C LEU A 102 16.34 5.05 -2.06
N CYS A 103 16.29 5.87 -0.99
CA CYS A 103 15.14 5.94 -0.09
C CYS A 103 13.86 6.37 -0.81
N GLY A 104 13.95 7.36 -1.70
CA GLY A 104 12.82 7.81 -2.52
C GLY A 104 12.27 6.71 -3.42
N ILE A 105 13.15 5.94 -4.07
CA ILE A 105 12.77 4.78 -4.88
C ILE A 105 12.09 3.72 -4.00
N CYS A 106 12.67 3.38 -2.85
CA CYS A 106 12.09 2.41 -1.91
C CYS A 106 10.69 2.81 -1.45
N LEU A 107 10.50 4.07 -1.05
CA LEU A 107 9.20 4.58 -0.62
C LEU A 107 8.19 4.63 -1.77
N SER A 108 8.64 4.93 -2.99
CA SER A 108 7.78 4.94 -4.18
C SER A 108 7.25 3.53 -4.48
N ILE A 109 8.10 2.51 -4.45
CA ILE A 109 7.69 1.12 -4.66
C ILE A 109 6.68 0.68 -3.58
N LEU A 110 6.96 1.00 -2.31
CA LEU A 110 6.07 0.68 -1.19
C LEU A 110 4.71 1.41 -1.31
N PHE A 111 4.73 2.66 -1.77
CA PHE A 111 3.51 3.44 -2.03
C PHE A 111 2.68 2.82 -3.15
N LEU A 112 3.30 2.41 -4.26
CA LEU A 112 2.58 1.78 -5.37
C LEU A 112 1.90 0.47 -4.94
N GLU A 113 2.58 -0.32 -4.11
CA GLU A 113 2.02 -1.56 -3.56
C GLU A 113 0.83 -1.30 -2.64
N THR A 114 0.93 -0.30 -1.77
CA THR A 114 -0.12 0.00 -0.78
C THR A 114 -1.30 0.79 -1.35
N ALA A 115 -1.08 1.70 -2.29
CA ALA A 115 -2.10 2.58 -2.86
C ALA A 115 -2.79 2.01 -4.11
N PHE A 116 -2.03 1.37 -5.01
CA PHE A 116 -2.58 0.82 -6.25
C PHE A 116 -2.71 -0.71 -6.25
N GLY A 117 -2.19 -1.39 -5.22
CA GLY A 117 -2.22 -2.86 -5.15
C GLY A 117 -1.28 -3.55 -6.14
N ILE A 118 -0.40 -2.80 -6.82
CA ILE A 118 0.60 -3.35 -7.76
C ILE A 118 1.77 -3.88 -6.93
N CYS A 119 1.63 -5.09 -6.42
CA CYS A 119 2.64 -5.72 -5.57
C CYS A 119 3.74 -6.38 -6.42
N VAL A 120 4.93 -5.76 -6.44
CA VAL A 120 6.13 -6.34 -7.06
C VAL A 120 6.46 -7.70 -6.44
N GLY A 121 6.23 -7.87 -5.14
CA GLY A 121 6.41 -9.15 -4.43
C GLY A 121 5.50 -10.26 -4.95
N CYS A 122 4.24 -9.97 -5.28
CA CYS A 122 3.32 -10.96 -5.86
C CYS A 122 3.75 -11.36 -7.28
N SER A 123 4.23 -10.41 -8.09
CA SER A 123 4.76 -10.70 -9.42
C SER A 123 6.00 -11.61 -9.33
N LEU A 124 6.92 -11.31 -8.42
CA LEU A 124 8.11 -12.11 -8.20
C LEU A 124 7.78 -13.51 -7.65
N TYR A 125 6.84 -13.60 -6.68
CA TYR A 125 6.35 -14.88 -6.16
C TYR A 125 5.71 -15.72 -7.26
N ARG A 126 4.93 -15.14 -8.18
CA ARG A 126 4.33 -15.87 -9.31
C ARG A 126 5.37 -16.44 -10.28
N ILE A 127 6.52 -15.77 -10.43
CA ILE A 127 7.61 -16.23 -11.30
C ILE A 127 8.42 -17.35 -10.63
N PHE A 128 8.68 -17.24 -9.32
CA PHE A 128 9.58 -18.13 -8.60
C PHE A 128 8.89 -19.29 -7.87
N ALA A 129 7.63 -19.12 -7.46
CA ALA A 129 6.91 -20.15 -6.70
C ALA A 129 6.22 -21.14 -7.64
N THR A 130 6.48 -22.43 -7.40
CA THR A 130 5.81 -23.54 -8.10
C THR A 130 4.31 -23.64 -7.77
N LYS A 131 3.89 -23.13 -6.60
CA LYS A 131 2.49 -23.14 -6.18
C LYS A 131 1.79 -21.87 -6.66
N LYS A 132 0.59 -22.04 -7.24
CA LYS A 132 -0.27 -20.90 -7.56
C LYS A 132 -0.55 -20.10 -6.30
N PRO A 133 -0.48 -18.77 -6.37
CA PRO A 133 -0.88 -17.93 -5.25
C PRO A 133 -2.37 -18.13 -4.96
N GLU A 134 -2.71 -18.23 -3.68
CA GLU A 134 -4.08 -18.31 -3.18
C GLU A 134 -4.35 -17.08 -2.30
N LEU A 135 -5.60 -16.59 -2.33
CA LEU A 135 -6.01 -15.38 -1.60
C LEU A 135 -5.24 -14.10 -2.02
N CYS A 136 -5.25 -13.79 -3.32
CA CYS A 136 -4.76 -12.50 -3.81
C CYS A 136 -5.68 -11.35 -3.36
N PRO A 137 -5.15 -10.12 -3.17
CA PRO A 137 -5.97 -8.93 -3.03
C PRO A 137 -7.00 -8.81 -4.17
N GLY A 138 -8.26 -8.54 -3.82
CA GLY A 138 -9.35 -8.35 -4.78
C GLY A 138 -9.62 -9.55 -5.70
N ASP A 139 -9.33 -10.77 -5.25
CA ASP A 139 -9.50 -12.02 -6.03
C ASP A 139 -8.79 -12.03 -7.39
N THR A 140 -7.75 -11.22 -7.57
CA THR A 140 -6.98 -11.12 -8.83
C THR A 140 -6.34 -12.45 -9.27
N CYS A 141 -6.16 -13.40 -8.34
CA CYS A 141 -5.75 -14.77 -8.63
C CYS A 141 -6.78 -15.53 -9.50
N ASN A 142 -8.08 -15.28 -9.30
CA ASN A 142 -9.20 -16.00 -9.93
C ASN A 142 -10.00 -15.13 -10.91
N TYR A 143 -9.88 -13.81 -10.81
CA TYR A 143 -10.62 -12.85 -11.63
C TYR A 143 -9.93 -12.63 -12.99
N VAL A 144 -10.66 -12.94 -14.07
CA VAL A 144 -10.27 -12.60 -15.44
C VAL A 144 -11.20 -11.49 -15.94
N PRO A 145 -10.68 -10.31 -16.32
CA PRO A 145 -11.54 -9.23 -16.79
C PRO A 145 -12.28 -9.64 -18.07
N PRO A 146 -13.61 -9.44 -18.16
CA PRO A 146 -14.38 -9.81 -19.34
C PRO A 146 -13.90 -8.99 -20.53
N THR A 147 -13.73 -9.67 -21.68
CA THR A 147 -13.36 -8.97 -22.90
C THR A 147 -14.48 -8.03 -23.34
N ARG A 148 -14.18 -7.08 -24.23
CA ARG A 148 -15.20 -6.17 -24.78
C ARG A 148 -16.36 -6.95 -25.43
N ALA A 149 -16.06 -8.10 -26.03
CA ALA A 149 -17.06 -9.00 -26.61
C ALA A 149 -17.96 -9.63 -25.54
N ASP A 150 -17.40 -10.03 -24.40
CA ASP A 150 -18.16 -10.62 -23.28
C ASP A 150 -19.08 -9.59 -22.62
N LYS A 151 -18.61 -8.34 -22.47
CA LYS A 151 -19.46 -7.23 -22.00
C LYS A 151 -20.63 -6.97 -22.94
N LEU A 152 -20.39 -7.02 -24.25
CA LEU A 152 -21.44 -6.82 -25.25
C LEU A 152 -22.48 -7.95 -25.20
N ARG A 153 -22.01 -9.21 -25.05
CA ARG A 153 -22.89 -10.38 -24.86
C ARG A 153 -23.71 -10.27 -23.58
N GLN A 154 -23.08 -9.93 -22.45
CA GLN A 154 -23.79 -9.74 -21.18
C GLN A 154 -24.85 -8.63 -21.27
N ALA A 155 -24.54 -7.51 -21.91
CA ALA A 155 -25.51 -6.43 -22.13
C ALA A 155 -26.69 -6.89 -23.01
N LEU A 156 -26.43 -7.68 -24.05
CA LEU A 156 -27.46 -8.24 -24.92
C LEU A 156 -28.31 -9.31 -24.20
N THR A 157 -27.70 -10.20 -23.42
CA THR A 157 -28.42 -11.21 -22.63
C THR A 157 -29.26 -10.57 -21.51
N ALA A 158 -28.79 -9.47 -20.92
CA ALA A 158 -29.58 -8.70 -19.97
C ALA A 158 -30.81 -8.05 -20.63
N GLN A 159 -30.71 -7.61 -21.89
CA GLN A 159 -31.85 -7.10 -22.66
C GLN A 159 -32.87 -8.19 -23.02
N LEU A 160 -32.39 -9.40 -23.35
CA LEU A 160 -33.25 -10.54 -23.71
C LEU A 160 -33.95 -11.22 -22.52
N ASN A 161 -33.44 -11.03 -21.30
CA ASN A 161 -34.03 -11.56 -20.06
C ASN A 161 -34.85 -10.52 -19.29
N LEU A 162 -35.06 -9.33 -19.85
CA LEU A 162 -36.09 -8.42 -19.32
C LEU A 162 -37.46 -9.08 -19.53
N PRO A 163 -38.33 -9.15 -18.51
CA PRO A 163 -39.70 -9.57 -18.72
C PRO A 163 -40.33 -8.62 -19.76
N ASP A 164 -40.92 -9.22 -20.79
CA ASP A 164 -41.61 -8.51 -21.86
C ASP A 164 -42.72 -7.64 -21.23
N ASP A 165 -42.54 -6.31 -21.25
CA ASP A 165 -43.55 -5.30 -20.85
C ASP A 165 -44.77 -5.31 -21.81
N SER A 166 -44.79 -6.23 -22.77
CA SER A 166 -45.86 -6.46 -23.73
C SER A 166 -47.01 -7.30 -23.20
N THR A 167 -47.03 -7.70 -21.92
CA THR A 167 -48.22 -8.31 -21.31
C THR A 167 -49.26 -7.21 -21.05
N PRO A 168 -50.38 -7.14 -21.80
CA PRO A 168 -51.38 -6.11 -21.54
C PRO A 168 -51.95 -6.31 -20.14
N PRO A 169 -52.23 -5.22 -19.39
CA PRO A 169 -52.85 -5.34 -18.07
C PRO A 169 -54.15 -6.14 -18.21
N ALA A 170 -54.26 -7.23 -17.45
CA ALA A 170 -55.44 -8.06 -17.41
C ALA A 170 -56.66 -7.16 -17.12
N GLN A 171 -57.56 -7.04 -18.11
CA GLN A 171 -58.79 -6.28 -17.92
C GLN A 171 -59.68 -7.00 -16.89
N PRO A 172 -60.25 -6.29 -15.91
CA PRO A 172 -61.11 -6.90 -14.91
C PRO A 172 -62.40 -7.39 -15.56
N SER A 173 -62.70 -8.68 -15.39
CA SER A 173 -63.95 -9.32 -15.80
C SER A 173 -65.11 -8.70 -15.00
N ARG A 174 -66.03 -8.07 -15.72
CA ARG A 174 -67.27 -7.50 -15.20
C ARG A 174 -68.32 -8.58 -15.00
#